data_AF-A0A0P0V2L0-F1
#
_entry.id   AF-A0A0P0V2L0-F1
#
_cell.length_a   1.000
_cell.length_b   1.000
_cell.length_c   1.000
_cell.angle_alpha   90.00
_cell.angle_beta   90.00
_cell.angle_gamma   90.00
#
_symmetry.space_group_name_H-M   'P 1'
#
loop_
_entity.id
_entity.type
_entity.pdbx_description
1 polymer ?
#
loop_
_entity_poly.entity_id
_entity_poly.type
_entity_poly.pdbx_seq_one_letter_code
_entity_poly.pdbx_strand_id
1 'polypeptide(L)'
;MAIELPKFDICVASIPYGISSPLTAKLLIGSHRFRARFARRLMGTPGHGERNLLATNARLVADVRLLMDVSRPEFSSLVEIRPKQTRPKEFAAGVELHEWLAFTRACTGQHKLQRQHQPPPKKKKSKKKRKTLGVLFK
;
A
#
# COMPACT_ATOMS: atom_id res chain seq x y z
N MET A 1 -0.84 -20.65 5.81
CA MET A 1 0.43 -21.33 5.48
C MET A 1 1.48 -20.28 5.15
N ALA A 2 2.57 -20.24 5.93
CA ALA A 2 3.75 -19.46 5.55
C ALA A 2 4.62 -20.35 4.66
N ILE A 3 4.74 -19.98 3.38
CA ILE A 3 5.68 -20.62 2.46
C ILE A 3 6.97 -19.81 2.50
N GLU A 4 8.07 -20.46 2.85
CA GLU A 4 9.42 -19.94 2.72
C GLU A 4 9.81 -19.91 1.24
N LEU A 5 10.43 -18.83 0.80
CA LEU A 5 10.91 -18.73 -0.57
C LEU A 5 12.19 -19.56 -0.71
N PRO A 6 12.33 -20.40 -1.75
CA PRO A 6 13.59 -21.09 -2.02
C PRO A 6 14.69 -20.06 -2.33
N LYS A 7 15.96 -20.45 -2.19
CA LYS A 7 17.08 -19.58 -2.60
C LYS A 7 17.03 -19.36 -4.11
N PHE A 8 17.08 -18.09 -4.54
CA PHE A 8 17.17 -17.69 -5.95
C PHE A 8 18.06 -16.45 -6.08
N ASP A 9 18.70 -16.28 -7.24
CA ASP A 9 19.54 -15.11 -7.51
C ASP A 9 18.71 -13.89 -7.94
N ILE A 10 17.71 -14.12 -8.80
CA ILE A 10 16.84 -13.09 -9.36
C ILE A 10 15.40 -13.59 -9.39
N CYS A 11 14.48 -12.81 -8.81
CA CYS A 11 13.05 -13.02 -8.97
C CYS A 11 12.51 -12.10 -10.08
N VAL A 12 11.75 -12.63 -11.03
CA VAL A 12 11.11 -11.86 -12.10
C VAL A 12 9.60 -11.98 -11.93
N ALA A 13 8.91 -10.87 -11.68
CA ALA A 13 7.46 -10.88 -11.51
C ALA A 13 6.77 -9.74 -12.27
N SER A 14 5.83 -10.10 -13.13
CA SER A 14 4.86 -9.19 -13.74
C SER A 14 3.58 -9.11 -12.89
N ILE A 15 3.71 -8.80 -11.60
CA ILE A 15 2.55 -8.66 -10.72
C ILE A 15 2.11 -7.19 -10.61
N PRO A 16 0.79 -6.92 -10.54
CA PRO A 16 0.31 -5.59 -10.26
C PRO A 16 0.62 -5.19 -8.82
N TYR A 17 0.80 -3.88 -8.63
CA TYR A 17 1.16 -3.28 -7.34
C TYR A 17 0.18 -3.61 -6.20
N GLY A 18 -1.12 -3.74 -6.49
CA GLY A 18 -2.16 -3.94 -5.47
C GLY A 18 -2.00 -5.25 -4.68
N ILE A 19 -1.42 -6.28 -5.28
CA ILE A 19 -1.18 -7.59 -4.64
C ILE A 19 0.29 -7.84 -4.34
N SER A 20 1.19 -6.91 -4.68
CA SER A 20 2.62 -7.13 -4.54
C SER A 20 3.14 -6.94 -3.12
N SER A 21 2.40 -6.24 -2.26
CA SER A 21 2.84 -5.90 -0.90
C SER A 21 3.29 -7.13 -0.07
N PRO A 22 2.52 -8.23 0.03
CA PRO A 22 2.96 -9.41 0.78
C PRO A 22 4.18 -10.10 0.16
N LEU A 23 4.30 -10.12 -1.17
CA LEU A 23 5.46 -10.69 -1.84
C LEU A 23 6.71 -9.84 -1.57
N THR A 24 6.60 -8.53 -1.77
CA THR A 24 7.70 -7.60 -1.49
C THR A 24 8.10 -7.66 -0.03
N ALA A 25 7.17 -7.76 0.92
CA ALA A 25 7.47 -7.93 2.34
C ALA A 25 8.35 -9.16 2.61
N LYS A 26 8.10 -10.29 1.95
CA LYS A 26 8.94 -11.48 2.06
C LYS A 26 10.32 -11.27 1.44
N LEU A 27 10.39 -10.60 0.30
CA LEU A 27 11.66 -10.31 -0.39
C LEU A 27 12.55 -9.34 0.39
N LEU A 28 11.95 -8.39 1.12
CA LEU A 28 12.65 -7.39 1.94
C LEU A 28 13.43 -7.98 3.12
N ILE A 29 13.08 -9.19 3.57
CA ILE A 29 13.75 -9.85 4.70
C ILE A 29 15.13 -10.41 4.29
N GLY A 30 15.33 -10.72 3.00
CA GLY A 30 16.62 -11.19 2.50
C GLY A 30 17.26 -10.26 1.48
N SER A 31 18.49 -10.58 1.09
CA SER A 31 19.19 -9.86 0.01
C SER A 31 18.82 -10.50 -1.33
N HIS A 32 18.00 -9.81 -2.12
CA HIS A 32 17.46 -10.35 -3.36
C HIS A 32 17.48 -9.33 -4.49
N ARG A 33 17.74 -9.79 -5.71
CA ARG A 33 17.49 -9.01 -6.92
C ARG A 33 16.11 -9.35 -7.46
N PHE A 34 15.38 -8.32 -7.87
CA PHE A 34 14.00 -8.44 -8.25
C PHE A 34 13.69 -7.58 -9.47
N ARG A 35 13.17 -8.20 -10.53
CA ARG A 35 12.73 -7.52 -11.74
C ARG A 35 11.21 -7.40 -11.71
N ALA A 36 10.70 -6.17 -11.62
CA ALA A 36 9.27 -5.92 -11.54
C ALA A 36 8.83 -4.64 -12.25
N ARG A 37 7.60 -4.66 -12.77
CA ARG A 37 6.96 -3.49 -13.39
C ARG A 37 6.76 -2.33 -12.43
N PHE A 38 6.62 -2.61 -11.13
CA PHE A 38 6.44 -1.59 -10.09
C PHE A 38 7.78 -1.17 -9.42
N ALA A 39 8.93 -1.55 -9.99
CA ALA A 39 10.24 -1.20 -9.46
C ALA A 39 10.44 0.32 -9.25
N ARG A 40 10.05 1.16 -10.22
CA ARG A 40 10.10 2.62 -10.07
C ARG A 40 9.24 3.11 -8.90
N ARG A 41 8.08 2.50 -8.69
CA ARG A 41 7.17 2.82 -7.59
C ARG A 41 7.73 2.44 -6.22
N LEU A 42 8.62 1.44 -6.13
CA LEU A 42 9.35 1.12 -4.90
C LEU A 42 10.38 2.21 -4.53
N MET A 43 10.91 2.90 -5.53
CA MET A 43 11.87 3.99 -5.35
C MET A 43 11.22 5.37 -5.27
N GLY A 44 9.90 5.49 -5.18
CA GLY A 44 9.23 6.80 -5.06
C GLY A 44 9.77 7.60 -3.87
N THR A 45 10.37 8.77 -4.12
CA THR A 45 10.92 9.66 -3.09
C THR A 45 9.81 10.49 -2.44
N PRO A 46 9.89 10.75 -1.10
CA PRO A 46 8.97 11.68 -0.45
C PRO A 46 9.01 13.06 -1.12
N GLY A 47 7.84 13.64 -1.37
CA GLY A 47 7.68 14.90 -2.09
C GLY A 47 7.33 14.77 -3.58
N HIS A 48 7.58 13.61 -4.20
CA HIS A 48 7.10 13.31 -5.55
C HIS A 48 5.78 12.55 -5.56
N GLY A 49 4.94 12.80 -6.58
CA GLY A 49 3.63 12.17 -6.77
C GLY A 49 3.64 10.64 -6.90
N GLU A 50 4.82 10.03 -7.11
CA GLU A 50 5.00 8.58 -7.19
C GLU A 50 5.07 7.89 -5.79
N ARG A 51 4.89 8.65 -4.70
CA ARG A 51 4.96 8.10 -3.34
C ARG A 51 3.83 7.11 -3.07
N ASN A 52 4.22 5.89 -2.69
CA ASN A 52 3.29 4.82 -2.35
C ASN A 52 3.58 4.24 -0.95
N LEU A 53 2.57 3.64 -0.33
CA LEU A 53 2.69 3.00 0.99
C LEU A 53 3.78 1.93 1.01
N LEU A 54 3.83 1.10 -0.04
CA LEU A 54 4.82 0.04 -0.15
C LEU A 54 6.24 0.59 -0.23
N ALA A 55 6.45 1.67 -0.98
CA ALA A 55 7.76 2.33 -1.09
C ALA A 55 8.24 2.84 0.27
N THR A 56 7.33 3.49 1.01
CA THR A 56 7.64 4.04 2.33
C THR A 56 7.96 2.92 3.32
N ASN A 57 7.20 1.83 3.32
CA ASN A 57 7.44 0.67 4.17
C ASN A 57 8.70 -0.10 3.78
N ALA A 58 8.97 -0.27 2.49
CA ALA A 58 10.17 -0.94 2.00
C ALA A 58 11.44 -0.21 2.44
N ARG A 59 11.47 1.13 2.30
CA ARG A 59 12.61 1.97 2.71
C ARG A 59 12.86 1.95 4.22
N LEU A 60 11.87 1.63 5.05
CA LEU A 60 12.01 1.52 6.50
C LEU A 60 12.87 0.32 6.91
N VAL A 61 12.79 -0.77 6.14
CA VAL A 61 13.41 -2.07 6.49
C VAL A 61 14.58 -2.45 5.58
N ALA A 62 14.61 -1.95 4.35
CA ALA A 62 15.61 -2.31 3.35
C ALA A 62 16.07 -1.09 2.54
N ASP A 63 17.30 -1.16 2.03
CA ASP A 63 17.82 -0.29 0.99
C ASP A 63 17.40 -0.87 -0.36
N VAL A 64 16.76 -0.03 -1.18
CA VAL A 64 16.22 -0.44 -2.47
C VAL A 64 16.91 0.41 -3.53
N ARG A 65 17.65 -0.25 -4.41
CA ARG A 65 18.41 0.40 -5.48
C ARG A 65 17.92 -0.08 -6.84
N LEU A 66 17.77 0.84 -7.79
CA LEU A 66 17.46 0.49 -9.17
C LEU A 66 18.75 0.21 -9.92
N LEU A 67 18.90 -1.04 -10.39
CA LEU A 67 20.07 -1.48 -11.15
C LEU A 67 19.90 -1.24 -12.65
N MET A 68 18.69 -1.49 -13.17
CA MET A 68 18.38 -1.29 -14.59
C MET A 68 17.08 -0.56 -14.69
N ASP A 69 17.15 0.66 -15.21
CA ASP A 69 15.97 1.43 -15.52
C ASP A 69 15.54 1.19 -16.97
N VAL A 70 14.24 0.98 -17.17
CA VAL A 70 13.64 0.84 -18.51
C VAL A 70 12.55 1.90 -18.62
N SER A 71 12.62 2.72 -19.67
CA SER A 71 11.66 3.81 -19.91
C SER A 71 10.29 3.30 -20.34
N ARG A 72 10.23 2.12 -20.94
CA ARG A 72 8.99 1.52 -21.45
C ARG A 72 8.16 0.88 -20.32
N PRO A 73 6.89 1.25 -20.13
CA PRO A 73 6.03 0.81 -19.01
C PRO A 73 5.62 -0.68 -19.08
N GLU A 74 5.80 -1.31 -20.23
CA GLU A 74 5.56 -2.75 -20.45
C GLU A 74 6.68 -3.60 -19.84
N PHE A 75 7.88 -3.03 -19.74
CA PHE A 75 9.06 -3.74 -19.27
C PHE A 75 9.23 -3.60 -17.76
N SER A 76 9.76 -4.67 -17.16
CA SER A 76 10.05 -4.71 -15.75
C SER A 76 11.47 -4.20 -15.51
N SER A 77 11.62 -3.18 -14.65
CA SER A 77 12.94 -2.66 -14.25
C SER A 77 13.55 -3.54 -13.17
N LEU A 78 14.88 -3.59 -13.10
CA LEU A 78 15.61 -4.42 -12.13
C LEU A 78 15.96 -3.60 -10.89
N VAL A 79 15.54 -4.07 -9.72
CA VAL A 79 15.92 -3.52 -8.41
C VAL A 79 16.70 -4.52 -7.59
N GLU A 80 17.62 -4.01 -6.77
CA GLU A 80 18.29 -4.76 -5.72
C GLU A 80 17.72 -4.32 -4.38
N ILE A 81 17.34 -5.30 -3.57
CA ILE A 81 16.83 -5.11 -2.22
C ILE A 81 17.87 -5.68 -1.26
N ARG A 82 18.35 -4.84 -0.33
CA ARG A 82 19.27 -5.23 0.73
C ARG A 82 18.67 -4.86 2.08
N PRO A 83 18.56 -5.79 3.04
CA PRO A 83 18.07 -5.45 4.37
C PRO A 83 18.97 -4.39 5.00
N LYS A 84 18.37 -3.40 5.65
CA LYS A 84 19.13 -2.37 6.36
C LYS A 84 19.55 -2.90 7.71
N GLN A 85 20.85 -2.86 7.98
CA GLN A 85 21.37 -3.15 9.33
C GLN A 85 20.99 -2.04 10.33
N THR A 86 20.85 -0.82 9.85
CA THR A 86 20.58 0.37 10.67
C THR A 86 19.27 1.01 10.26
N ARG A 87 18.46 1.43 11.25
CA ARG A 87 17.23 2.19 11.00
C ARG A 87 17.53 3.47 10.21
N PRO A 88 16.68 3.85 9.24
CA PRO A 88 16.84 5.11 8.53
C PRO A 88 16.82 6.31 9.49
N LYS A 89 17.79 7.22 9.33
CA LYS A 89 17.92 8.46 10.13
C LYS A 89 16.69 9.35 10.09
N GLU A 90 15.89 9.26 9.03
CA GLU A 90 14.63 10.03 8.86
C GLU A 90 13.58 9.67 9.91
N PHE A 91 13.66 8.49 10.53
CA PHE A 91 12.71 8.07 11.56
C PHE A 91 13.31 8.38 12.92
N ALA A 92 12.65 9.27 13.66
CA ALA A 92 13.00 9.54 15.05
C ALA A 92 13.12 8.21 15.81
N ALA A 93 14.25 8.01 16.48
CA ALA A 93 14.46 6.85 17.34
C ALA A 93 13.29 6.76 18.32
N GLY A 94 12.53 5.67 18.28
CA GLY A 94 11.38 5.45 19.16
C GLY A 94 10.04 5.15 18.47
N VAL A 95 9.92 5.33 17.14
CA VAL A 95 8.70 4.91 16.44
C VAL A 95 8.69 3.38 16.30
N GLU A 96 7.78 2.76 17.04
CA GLU A 96 7.53 1.33 16.95
C GLU A 96 6.93 0.94 15.59
N LEU A 97 7.28 -0.26 15.09
CA LEU A 97 6.78 -0.73 13.79
C LEU A 97 5.25 -0.83 13.76
N HIS A 98 4.63 -1.16 14.90
CA HIS A 98 3.18 -1.27 15.01
C HIS A 98 2.48 0.10 14.87
N GLU A 99 3.01 1.15 15.52
CA GLU A 99 2.50 2.52 15.42
C GLU A 99 2.66 3.05 14.01
N TRP A 100 3.82 2.79 13.39
CA TRP A 100 4.07 3.16 12.00
C TRP A 100 3.05 2.53 11.04
N LEU A 101 2.73 1.25 11.23
CA LEU A 101 1.71 0.55 10.43
C LEU A 101 0.31 1.13 10.67
N ALA A 102 -0.03 1.50 11.90
CA ALA A 102 -1.31 2.15 12.21
C ALA A 102 -1.41 3.53 11.55
N PHE A 103 -0.36 4.34 11.67
CA PHE A 103 -0.25 5.66 11.06
C PHE A 103 -0.39 5.60 9.55
N THR A 104 0.37 4.72 8.90
CA THR A 104 0.33 4.60 7.44
C THR A 104 -1.01 4.09 6.91
N ARG A 105 -1.70 3.20 7.64
CA ARG A 105 -3.08 2.78 7.33
C ARG A 105 -4.06 3.95 7.45
N ALA A 106 -3.89 4.82 8.44
CA ALA A 106 -4.71 6.01 8.60
C ALA A 106 -4.50 7.00 7.44
N CYS A 107 -3.25 7.29 7.07
CA CYS A 107 -2.93 8.20 5.97
C CYS A 107 -3.41 7.71 4.60
N THR A 108 -3.37 6.40 4.35
CA THR A 108 -3.74 5.82 3.05
C THR A 108 -5.25 5.61 2.88
N GLY A 109 -6.06 5.93 3.89
CA GLY A 109 -7.52 5.83 3.80
C GLY A 109 -8.04 4.39 3.61
N GLN A 110 -7.19 3.36 3.81
CA GLN A 110 -7.58 1.94 3.74
C GLN A 110 -8.74 1.61 4.70
N HIS A 111 -8.99 2.46 5.69
CA HIS A 111 -10.15 2.39 6.56
C HIS A 111 -11.50 2.49 5.82
N LYS A 112 -11.55 3.09 4.61
CA LYS A 112 -12.82 3.21 3.86
C LYS A 112 -13.31 1.88 3.27
N LEU A 113 -12.42 0.93 2.94
CA LEU A 113 -12.85 -0.34 2.35
C LEU A 113 -13.51 -1.28 3.37
N GLN A 114 -13.03 -1.31 4.61
CA GLN A 114 -13.62 -2.20 5.62
C GLN A 114 -15.05 -1.81 6.00
N ARG A 115 -15.44 -0.53 5.87
CA ARG A 115 -16.83 -0.12 6.12
C ARG A 115 -17.80 -0.51 5.00
N GLN A 116 -17.33 -0.83 3.80
CA GLN A 116 -18.24 -1.23 2.71
C GLN A 116 -18.80 -2.65 2.88
N HIS A 117 -18.21 -3.48 3.73
CA HIS A 117 -18.83 -4.76 4.11
C HIS A 117 -19.85 -4.63 5.24
N GLN A 118 -20.03 -3.43 5.82
CA GLN A 118 -21.11 -3.23 6.78
C GLN A 118 -22.41 -2.92 6.01
N PRO A 119 -23.47 -3.73 6.18
CA PRO A 119 -24.73 -3.50 5.50
C PRO A 119 -25.27 -2.11 5.87
N PRO A 120 -25.94 -1.42 4.93
CA PRO A 120 -26.43 -0.07 5.15
C PRO A 120 -27.37 -0.03 6.36
N PRO A 121 -27.29 1.01 7.20
CA PRO A 121 -28.21 1.15 8.33
C PRO A 121 -29.66 1.22 7.81
N LYS A 122 -30.54 0.41 8.39
CA LYS A 122 -31.98 0.40 8.07
C LYS A 122 -32.54 1.82 8.26
N LYS A 123 -32.91 2.50 7.17
CA LYS A 123 -33.59 3.79 7.21
C LYS A 123 -34.91 3.63 7.98
N LYS A 124 -35.04 4.27 9.15
CA LYS A 124 -36.31 4.40 9.85
C LYS A 124 -37.27 5.17 8.93
N LYS A 125 -38.32 4.51 8.45
CA LYS A 125 -39.40 5.14 7.67
C LYS A 125 -40.05 6.22 8.54
N SER A 126 -39.73 7.48 8.28
CA SER A 126 -40.43 8.60 8.91
C SER A 126 -41.86 8.61 8.38
N LYS A 127 -42.80 8.31 9.30
CA LYS A 127 -44.24 8.36 9.11
C LYS A 127 -44.61 9.81 8.78
N LYS A 128 -44.65 10.17 7.49
CA LYS A 128 -45.06 11.49 7.01
C LYS A 128 -46.55 11.66 7.32
N LYS A 129 -46.84 12.30 8.47
CA LYS A 129 -48.18 12.73 8.89
C LYS A 129 -48.77 13.59 7.76
N ARG A 130 -49.63 13.01 6.93
CA ARG A 130 -50.58 13.76 6.10
C ARG A 130 -51.56 14.42 7.07
N LYS A 131 -51.31 15.67 7.45
CA LYS A 131 -52.30 16.53 8.10
C LYS A 131 -52.80 17.53 7.05
N THR A 132 -54.04 17.33 6.63
CA THR A 132 -55.08 18.35 6.44
C THR A 132 -54.69 19.69 5.80
N LEU A 133 -54.99 19.82 4.50
CA LEU A 133 -55.68 20.98 3.92
C LEU A 133 -56.70 20.33 2.97
N GLY A 134 -58.00 20.28 3.25
CA GLY A 134 -58.81 21.41 3.69
C GLY A 134 -59.05 22.32 2.49
N VAL A 135 -59.96 21.87 1.61
CA VAL A 135 -60.88 22.65 0.78
C VAL A 135 -60.48 24.12 0.62
N LEU A 136 -59.93 24.50 -0.54
CA LEU A 136 -59.84 25.92 -0.87
C LEU A 136 -59.81 26.20 -2.39
N PHE A 137 -60.91 26.80 -2.83
CA PHE A 137 -61.15 27.57 -4.05
C PHE A 137 -61.40 26.88 -5.41
N LYS A 138 -62.69 26.98 -5.78
CA LYS A 138 -63.31 27.26 -7.08
C LYS A 138 -63.53 26.10 -8.06
#